data_AF-A0A2K8KW19-F1
#
_entry.id   AF-A0A2K8KW19-F1
#
_cell.length_a   1.000
_cell.length_b   1.000
_cell.length_c   1.000
_cell.angle_alpha   90.00
_cell.angle_beta   90.00
_cell.angle_gamma   90.00
#
_symmetry.space_group_name_H-M   'P 1'
#
loop_
_entity.id
_entity.type
_entity.pdbx_description
1 polymer ?
#
loop_
_entity_poly.entity_id
_entity_poly.type
_entity_poly.pdbx_seq_one_letter_code
_entity_poly.pdbx_strand_id
1 'polypeptide(L)'
;MIRYIVRTNCHVSYDRTVLLLDTDIPITTRDRKAAKKQKLELIEATPRCLEGMLLEVLGQPTPATTKACKSVLHAQLSGPETSKQSYAPLFAKAILDSSTKAQIIRLKGLLSNSVS
;
A
#
# COMPACT_ATOMS: atom_id res chain seq x y z
N MET A 1 -6.17 12.31 9.53
CA MET A 1 -4.93 11.55 9.27
C MET A 1 -3.96 12.31 8.37
N ILE A 2 -4.34 12.67 7.13
CA ILE A 2 -3.42 13.27 6.14
C ILE A 2 -2.77 14.58 6.64
N ARG A 3 -3.53 15.45 7.32
CA ARG A 3 -2.98 16.69 7.90
C ARG A 3 -1.89 16.46 8.95
N TYR A 4 -1.99 15.37 9.73
CA TYR A 4 -0.95 15.02 10.70
C TYR A 4 0.33 14.59 9.97
N ILE A 5 0.21 13.75 8.94
CA ILE A 5 1.34 13.27 8.12
C ILE A 5 2.06 14.43 7.43
N VAL A 6 1.29 15.38 6.88
CA VAL A 6 1.85 16.62 6.29
C VAL A 6 2.63 17.40 7.34
N ARG A 7 2.10 17.52 8.57
CA ARG A 7 2.74 18.28 9.64
C ARG A 7 4.01 17.61 10.16
N THR A 8 4.05 16.29 10.26
CA THR A 8 5.23 15.59 10.79
C THR A 8 6.38 15.54 9.78
N ASN A 9 6.08 15.59 8.48
CA ASN A 9 7.08 15.52 7.41
C ASN A 9 7.42 16.88 6.80
N CYS A 10 6.91 17.99 7.36
CA CYS A 10 7.13 19.33 6.80
C CYS A 10 8.59 19.81 6.87
N HIS A 11 9.42 19.15 7.67
CA HIS A 11 10.84 19.48 7.83
C HIS A 11 11.75 18.73 6.84
N VAL A 12 11.21 17.81 6.05
CA VAL A 12 11.99 17.01 5.09
C VAL A 12 11.54 17.34 3.67
N SER A 13 12.49 17.76 2.84
CA SER A 13 12.24 18.09 1.43
C SER A 13 12.38 16.84 0.57
N TYR A 14 11.30 16.06 0.46
CA TYR A 14 11.22 14.96 -0.51
C TYR A 14 10.77 15.48 -1.89
N ASP A 15 11.32 14.92 -2.98
CA ASP A 15 10.87 15.22 -4.34
C ASP A 15 9.42 14.76 -4.58
N ARG A 16 9.04 13.64 -3.94
CA ARG A 16 7.71 13.06 -3.99
C ARG A 16 7.34 12.46 -2.64
N THR A 17 6.07 12.51 -2.29
CA THR A 17 5.53 11.84 -1.11
C THR A 17 4.29 11.06 -1.50
N VAL A 18 4.31 9.76 -1.20
CA VAL A 18 3.26 8.80 -1.57
C VAL A 18 2.72 8.19 -0.28
N LEU A 19 1.39 8.11 -0.17
CA LEU A 19 0.70 7.49 0.95
C LEU A 19 -0.11 6.29 0.46
N LEU A 20 0.25 5.10 0.93
CA LEU A 20 -0.56 3.91 0.80
C LEU A 20 -1.52 3.84 2.00
N LEU A 21 -2.82 3.78 1.74
CA LEU A 21 -3.86 3.85 2.75
C LEU A 21 -4.77 2.63 2.66
N ASP A 22 -5.05 2.01 3.80
CA ASP A 22 -6.14 1.06 3.92
C ASP A 22 -7.48 1.75 3.60
N THR A 23 -8.41 1.02 2.99
CA THR A 23 -9.72 1.53 2.60
C THR A 23 -10.83 1.05 3.55
N ASP A 24 -10.48 0.44 4.68
CA ASP A 24 -11.41 0.10 5.75
C ASP A 24 -11.88 1.37 6.51
N ILE A 25 -11.11 2.45 6.41
CA ILE A 25 -11.49 3.78 6.86
C ILE A 25 -11.74 4.68 5.63
N PRO A 26 -12.94 5.29 5.50
CA PRO A 26 -13.23 6.19 4.39
C PRO A 26 -12.30 7.41 4.34
N ILE A 27 -11.65 7.62 3.19
CA ILE A 27 -10.88 8.84 2.93
C ILE A 27 -11.82 9.96 2.51
N THR A 28 -11.99 10.95 3.38
CA THR A 28 -12.93 12.04 3.15
C THR A 28 -12.51 12.95 1.99
N THR A 29 -13.47 13.64 1.37
CA THR A 29 -13.20 14.68 0.35
C THR A 29 -12.25 15.76 0.86
N ARG A 30 -12.33 16.08 2.16
CA ARG A 30 -11.42 17.05 2.80
C ARG A 30 -9.99 16.52 2.84
N ASP A 31 -9.79 15.24 3.18
CA ASP A 31 -8.48 14.60 3.18
C ASP A 31 -7.88 14.55 1.77
N ARG A 32 -8.68 14.18 0.75
CA ARG A 32 -8.25 14.19 -0.66
C ARG A 32 -7.81 15.58 -1.13
N LYS A 33 -8.58 16.62 -0.78
CA LYS A 33 -8.21 18.02 -1.08
C LYS A 33 -6.92 18.44 -0.39
N ALA A 34 -6.72 18.03 0.87
CA ALA A 34 -5.50 18.32 1.61
C ALA A 34 -4.27 17.64 1.00
N ALA A 35 -4.40 16.36 0.61
CA ALA A 35 -3.36 15.62 -0.11
C ALA A 35 -2.98 16.31 -1.42
N LYS A 36 -3.97 16.68 -2.25
CA LYS A 36 -3.75 17.38 -3.51
C LYS A 36 -3.04 18.73 -3.32
N LYS A 37 -3.45 19.52 -2.32
CA LYS A 37 -2.79 20.81 -2.01
C LYS A 37 -1.31 20.64 -1.66
N GLN A 38 -0.96 19.52 -1.03
CA GLN A 38 0.39 19.19 -0.59
C GLN A 38 1.13 18.30 -1.59
N LYS A 39 0.61 18.11 -2.81
CA LYS A 39 1.18 17.25 -3.85
C LYS A 39 1.46 15.82 -3.36
N LEU A 40 0.67 15.33 -2.40
CA LEU A 40 0.73 13.96 -1.93
C LEU A 40 0.00 13.05 -2.91
N GLU A 41 0.67 11.98 -3.32
CA GLU A 41 0.03 10.93 -4.09
C GLU A 41 -0.62 9.91 -3.14
N LEU A 42 -1.90 9.63 -3.34
CA LEU A 42 -2.63 8.65 -2.54
C LEU A 42 -2.81 7.35 -3.34
N ILE A 43 -2.42 6.24 -2.74
CA ILE A 43 -2.67 4.89 -3.24
C ILE A 43 -3.58 4.20 -2.24
N GLU A 44 -4.73 3.74 -2.70
CA GLU A 44 -5.72 3.05 -1.87
C GLU A 44 -5.51 1.55 -1.97
N ALA A 45 -5.30 0.87 -0.83
CA ALA A 45 -5.11 -0.57 -0.73
C ALA A 45 -6.45 -1.30 -0.88
N THR A 46 -6.89 -1.43 -2.12
CA THR A 46 -8.14 -2.15 -2.46
C THR A 46 -7.88 -3.66 -2.54
N PRO A 47 -8.86 -4.51 -2.14
CA PRO A 47 -10.28 -4.17 -1.97
C PRO A 47 -10.67 -3.59 -0.61
N ARG A 48 -9.82 -3.70 0.42
CA ARG A 48 -10.16 -3.22 1.78
C ARG A 48 -8.95 -2.74 2.58
N CYS A 49 -7.87 -3.51 2.57
CA CYS A 49 -6.67 -3.24 3.33
C CYS A 49 -5.45 -3.78 2.59
N LEU A 50 -4.27 -3.45 3.08
CA LEU A 50 -2.99 -3.94 2.59
C LEU A 50 -2.98 -5.46 2.48
N GLU A 51 -3.39 -6.19 3.52
CA GLU A 51 -3.32 -7.66 3.48
C GLU A 51 -4.29 -8.23 2.45
N GLY A 52 -5.48 -7.66 2.28
CA GLY A 52 -6.40 -8.06 1.23
C GLY A 52 -5.83 -7.82 -0.17
N MET A 53 -5.21 -6.65 -0.38
CA MET A 53 -4.53 -6.33 -1.64
C MET A 53 -3.40 -7.32 -1.94
N LEU A 54 -2.60 -7.67 -0.93
CA LEU A 54 -1.49 -8.62 -1.07
C LEU A 54 -1.97 -10.05 -1.33
N LEU A 55 -3.10 -10.48 -0.77
CA LEU A 55 -3.72 -11.76 -1.10
C LEU A 55 -4.16 -11.83 -2.56
N GLU A 56 -4.73 -10.75 -3.12
CA GLU A 56 -5.05 -10.68 -4.57
C GLU A 56 -3.78 -10.79 -5.43
N VAL A 57 -2.66 -10.17 -5.01
CA VAL A 57 -1.38 -10.29 -5.72
C VAL A 57 -0.87 -11.72 -5.75
N LEU A 58 -1.10 -12.49 -4.69
CA LEU A 58 -0.78 -13.92 -4.62
C LEU A 58 -1.81 -14.81 -5.36
N GLY A 59 -2.85 -14.23 -5.97
CA GLY A 59 -3.93 -14.98 -6.62
C GLY A 59 -4.85 -15.70 -5.62
N GLN A 60 -4.85 -15.29 -4.35
CA GLN A 60 -5.63 -15.93 -3.29
C GLN A 60 -6.98 -15.22 -3.07
N PRO A 61 -7.99 -15.93 -2.55
CA PRO A 61 -9.25 -15.32 -2.14
C PRO A 61 -9.02 -14.24 -1.08
N THR A 62 -9.73 -13.11 -1.19
CA THR A 62 -9.68 -12.05 -0.19
C THR A 62 -10.84 -12.16 0.79
N PRO A 63 -10.58 -12.39 2.10
CA PRO A 63 -11.64 -12.44 3.10
C PRO A 63 -12.46 -11.15 3.23
N ALA A 64 -13.65 -11.27 3.80
CA ALA A 64 -14.59 -10.16 3.96
C ALA A 64 -14.21 -9.15 5.06
N THR A 65 -13.18 -9.40 5.88
CA THR A 65 -12.80 -8.50 6.98
C THR A 65 -11.29 -8.30 7.04
N THR A 66 -10.85 -7.11 7.46
CA THR A 66 -9.43 -6.78 7.68
C THR A 66 -8.75 -7.78 8.62
N LYS A 67 -9.43 -8.17 9.70
CA LYS A 67 -8.92 -9.15 10.67
C LYS A 67 -8.67 -10.53 10.02
N ALA A 68 -9.58 -10.99 9.17
CA ALA A 68 -9.41 -12.25 8.47
C ALA A 68 -8.30 -12.18 7.42
N CYS A 69 -8.19 -11.08 6.65
CA CYS A 69 -7.07 -10.88 5.73
C CYS A 69 -5.72 -10.96 6.45
N LYS A 70 -5.60 -10.28 7.60
CA LYS A 70 -4.41 -10.34 8.46
C LYS A 70 -4.09 -11.76 8.90
N SER A 71 -5.09 -12.47 9.42
CA SER A 71 -4.91 -13.86 9.87
C SER A 71 -4.39 -14.77 8.75
N VAL A 72 -4.95 -14.65 7.55
CA VAL A 72 -4.56 -15.50 6.41
C VAL A 72 -3.17 -15.15 5.90
N LEU A 73 -2.85 -13.87 5.74
CA LEU A 73 -1.54 -13.46 5.22
C LEU A 73 -0.42 -13.74 6.24
N HIS A 74 -0.63 -13.39 7.51
CA HIS A 74 0.40 -13.51 8.54
C HIS A 74 0.80 -14.96 8.79
N ALA A 75 -0.15 -15.91 8.68
CA ALA A 75 0.13 -17.33 8.79
C ALA A 75 1.07 -17.87 7.68
N GLN A 76 1.24 -17.14 6.58
CA GLN A 76 2.11 -17.52 5.45
C GLN A 76 3.49 -16.88 5.52
N LEU A 77 3.69 -15.89 6.40
CA LEU A 77 4.95 -15.19 6.53
C LEU A 77 6.01 -16.09 7.16
N SER A 78 7.25 -15.98 6.67
CA SER A 78 8.38 -16.74 7.23
C SER A 78 8.90 -16.16 8.55
N GLY A 79 8.25 -15.15 9.11
CA GLY A 79 8.68 -14.39 10.27
C GLY A 79 7.72 -13.25 10.61
N PRO A 80 8.14 -12.30 11.47
CA PRO A 80 7.29 -11.19 11.90
C PRO A 80 6.79 -10.32 10.76
N GLU A 81 5.55 -9.86 10.83
CA GLU A 81 4.89 -8.98 9.86
C GLU A 81 5.52 -7.58 9.76
N THR A 82 6.32 -7.19 10.75
CA THR A 82 7.08 -5.93 10.74
C THR A 82 8.40 -6.04 9.97
N SER A 83 8.79 -7.24 9.55
CA SER A 83 10.04 -7.50 8.84
C SER A 83 9.79 -7.70 7.35
N LYS A 84 10.48 -6.90 6.52
CA LYS A 84 10.42 -7.03 5.05
C LYS A 84 10.88 -8.42 4.56
N GLN A 85 11.80 -9.06 5.27
CA GLN A 85 12.33 -10.37 4.90
C GLN A 85 11.26 -11.46 5.00
N SER A 86 10.28 -11.31 5.91
CA SER A 86 9.19 -12.26 6.08
C SER A 86 8.27 -12.37 4.86
N TYR A 87 8.25 -11.32 4.02
CA TYR A 87 7.47 -11.25 2.79
C TYR A 87 8.23 -11.75 1.56
N ALA A 88 9.57 -11.77 1.61
CA ALA A 88 10.41 -12.08 0.45
C ALA A 88 10.11 -13.44 -0.22
N PRO A 89 9.80 -14.52 0.54
CA PRO A 89 9.45 -15.81 -0.07
C PRO A 89 8.14 -15.78 -0.88
N LEU A 90 7.18 -14.94 -0.47
CA LEU A 90 5.86 -14.86 -1.09
C LEU A 90 5.83 -13.88 -2.27
N PHE A 91 6.59 -12.78 -2.17
CA PHE A 91 6.56 -11.67 -3.12
C PHE A 91 7.87 -11.55 -3.90
N ALA A 92 8.29 -12.65 -4.53
CA ALA A 92 9.43 -12.65 -5.44
C ALA A 92 9.20 -11.64 -6.59
N LYS A 93 10.29 -11.12 -7.16
CA LYS A 93 10.22 -10.12 -8.23
C LYS A 93 9.31 -10.53 -9.39
N ALA A 94 9.35 -11.82 -9.79
CA ALA A 94 8.48 -12.34 -10.84
C ALA A 94 6.97 -12.18 -10.52
N ILE A 95 6.55 -12.41 -9.28
CA ILE A 95 5.16 -12.23 -8.82
C ILE A 95 4.76 -10.74 -8.90
N LEU A 96 5.65 -9.85 -8.45
CA LEU A 96 5.42 -8.41 -8.52
C LEU A 96 5.48 -7.87 -9.96
N ASP A 97 6.21 -8.55 -10.84
CA ASP A 97 6.30 -8.23 -12.27
C ASP A 97 5.07 -8.67 -13.06
N SER A 98 4.49 -9.81 -12.72
CA SER A 98 3.27 -10.31 -13.34
C SER A 98 1.99 -9.74 -12.74
N SER A 99 2.07 -8.97 -11.65
CA SER A 99 0.87 -8.45 -10.97
C SER A 99 0.11 -7.45 -11.85
N THR A 100 -1.18 -7.70 -12.04
CA THR A 100 -2.11 -6.78 -12.71
C THR A 100 -2.70 -5.75 -11.74
N LYS A 101 -2.34 -5.80 -10.46
CA LYS A 101 -2.88 -4.92 -9.43
C LYS A 101 -2.37 -3.49 -9.64
N ALA A 102 -3.28 -2.56 -9.92
CA ALA A 102 -2.94 -1.17 -10.27
C ALA A 102 -2.01 -0.49 -9.25
N GLN A 103 -2.19 -0.78 -7.96
CA GLN A 103 -1.35 -0.27 -6.87
C GLN A 103 0.10 -0.74 -6.98
N ILE A 104 0.32 -2.02 -7.31
CA ILE A 104 1.66 -2.59 -7.48
C ILE A 104 2.33 -1.99 -8.72
N ILE A 105 1.61 -1.92 -9.84
CA ILE A 105 2.10 -1.29 -11.07
C ILE A 105 2.51 0.16 -10.78
N ARG A 106 1.67 0.92 -10.07
CA ARG A 106 1.95 2.31 -9.75
C ARG A 106 3.14 2.48 -8.80
N LEU A 107 3.21 1.69 -7.73
CA LEU A 107 4.33 1.72 -6.79
C LEU A 107 5.65 1.38 -7.49
N LYS A 108 5.67 0.42 -8.40
CA LYS A 108 6.88 0.09 -9.18
C LYS A 108 7.33 1.26 -10.04
N GLY A 109 6.43 1.92 -10.77
CA GLY A 109 6.77 3.10 -11.56
C GLY A 109 7.30 4.26 -10.71
N LEU A 110 6.75 4.43 -9.50
CA LEU A 110 7.23 5.42 -8.54
C LEU A 110 8.64 5.10 -8.03
N LEU A 111 8.92 3.84 -7.72
CA LEU A 111 10.23 3.39 -7.20
C LEU A 111 11.32 3.33 -8.26
N SER A 112 10.96 3.09 -9.53
CA SER A 112 11.92 3.06 -10.63
C SER A 112 12.31 4.44 -11.14
N ASN A 113 11.76 5.53 -10.55
CA ASN A 113 11.87 6.91 -11.04
C ASN A 113 11.53 7.06 -12.53
N SER A 114 10.81 6.09 -13.10
CA SER A 114 10.40 6.09 -14.50
C SER A 114 9.09 6.86 -14.57
N VAL A 115 9.17 8.13 -14.95
CA VAL A 115 7.96 8.90 -15.26
C VAL A 115 7.43 8.39 -16.59
N SER A 116 6.26 7.75 -16.57
CA SER A 116 5.39 7.62 -17.74
C SER A 116 4.47 8.82 -17.79
#